data_AF-A0A950TJN3-F1
#
_entry.id   AF-A0A950TJN3-F1
#
_cell.length_a   1.000
_cell.length_b   1.000
_cell.length_c   1.000
_cell.angle_alpha   90.00
_cell.angle_beta   90.00
_cell.angle_gamma   90.00
#
_symmetry.space_group_name_H-M   'P 1'
#
loop_
_entity.id
_entity.type
_entity.pdbx_description
1 polymer ?
#
loop_
_entity_poly.entity_id
_entity_poly.type
_entity_poly.pdbx_seq_one_letter_code
_entity_poly.pdbx_strand_id
1 'polypeptide(L)' 'MKKPVIALVVGVLVFVVSTSAQGFQSTAEKLDKFIEASMKDWKIPGLSIAVVAEGKVVMAKGYGVRTLG' A
#
# COMPACT_ATOMS: atom_id res chain seq x y z
N MET A 1 34.89 9.42 23.88
CA MET A 1 33.49 9.42 24.38
C MET A 1 32.45 9.80 23.31
N LYS A 2 32.68 9.55 21.99
CA LYS A 2 31.80 10.01 20.88
C LYS A 2 30.95 8.90 20.24
N LYS A 3 31.21 7.64 20.61
CA LYS A 3 30.55 6.44 20.08
C LYS A 3 29.04 6.32 20.42
N PRO A 4 28.51 6.79 21.57
CA PRO A 4 27.07 6.67 21.87
C PRO A 4 26.22 7.76 21.18
N VAL A 5 26.82 8.91 20.84
CA VAL A 5 26.10 10.01 20.17
C VAL A 5 25.77 9.66 18.72
N ILE A 6 26.68 9.00 18.02
CA ILE A 6 26.44 8.54 16.64
C ILE A 6 25.35 7.44 16.63
N ALA A 7 25.36 6.52 17.59
CA ALA A 7 24.33 5.49 17.72
C ALA A 7 22.94 6.09 18.01
N LEU A 8 22.87 7.14 18.82
CA LEU A 8 21.62 7.83 19.16
C LEU A 8 21.08 8.64 17.97
N VAL A 9 21.95 9.32 17.22
CA VAL A 9 21.57 10.06 16.01
C VAL A 9 21.09 9.12 14.91
N VAL A 10 21.75 7.98 14.70
CA VAL A 10 21.31 6.95 13.74
C VAL A 10 19.96 6.34 14.16
N GLY A 11 19.78 6.06 15.45
CA GLY A 11 18.50 5.56 15.98
C GLY A 11 17.33 6.53 15.77
N VAL A 12 17.56 7.83 15.98
CA VAL A 12 16.55 8.88 15.74
C VAL A 12 16.23 9.02 14.25
N LEU A 13 17.23 8.89 13.37
CA LEU A 13 17.06 9.00 11.93
C LEU A 13 16.24 7.83 11.34
N VAL A 14 16.39 6.62 11.90
CA VAL A 14 15.60 5.44 11.51
C VAL A 14 14.14 5.56 11.99
N PHE A 15 13.90 6.19 13.13
CA PHE A 15 12.55 6.36 13.68
C PHE A 15 11.69 7.33 12.85
N VAL A 16 12.28 8.41 12.32
CA VAL A 16 11.57 9.40 11.49
C VAL A 16 11.11 8.82 10.15
N VAL A 17 11.88 7.92 9.54
CA VAL A 17 11.51 7.28 8.25
C VAL A 17 10.32 6.34 8.38
N SER A 18 10.07 5.79 9.58
CA SER A 18 8.98 4.84 9.80
C SER A 18 7.59 5.50 9.90
N THR A 19 7.53 6.82 10.16
CA THR A 19 6.25 7.54 10.34
C THR A 19 5.59 7.92 9.01
N SER A 20 6.36 8.11 7.94
CA SER A 20 5.85 8.53 6.63
C SER A 20 5.17 7.41 5.84
N ALA A 21 5.25 6.16 6.28
CA ALA A 21 4.63 5.01 5.62
C ALA A 21 3.16 4.76 6.04
N GLN A 22 2.66 5.42 7.09
CA GLN A 22 1.37 5.06 7.70
C GLN A 22 0.14 5.64 6.97
N GLY A 23 0.31 6.73 6.21
CA GLY A 23 -0.82 7.40 5.54
C GLY A 23 -1.41 6.61 4.36
N PHE A 24 -0.56 5.90 3.61
CA PHE A 24 -0.97 5.20 2.39
C PHE A 24 -1.81 3.95 2.66
N GLN A 25 -1.49 3.22 3.74
CA GLN A 25 -2.17 1.97 4.11
C GLN A 25 -3.69 2.15 4.22
N SER A 26 -4.11 3.19 4.94
CA SER A 26 -5.54 3.48 5.17
C SER A 26 -6.34 3.83 3.91
N THR A 27 -5.67 4.41 2.89
CA THR A 27 -6.31 4.77 1.62
C THR A 27 -6.42 3.55 0.71
N ALA A 28 -5.38 2.71 0.68
CA ALA A 28 -5.40 1.45 -0.06
C ALA A 28 -6.51 0.52 0.45
N GLU A 29 -6.71 0.43 1.76
CA GLU A 29 -7.80 -0.37 2.35
C GLU A 29 -9.20 0.12 1.96
N LYS A 30 -9.40 1.43 1.87
CA LYS A 30 -10.68 2.00 1.41
C LYS A 30 -10.92 1.71 -0.07
N LEU A 31 -9.87 1.83 -0.88
CA LEU A 31 -9.93 1.53 -2.31
C LEU A 31 -10.23 0.04 -2.55
N ASP A 32 -9.58 -0.85 -1.81
CA ASP A 32 -9.85 -2.29 -1.86
C ASP A 32 -11.32 -2.61 -1.61
N LYS A 33 -11.89 -2.08 -0.52
CA LYS A 33 -13.31 -2.30 -0.20
C LYS A 33 -14.26 -1.77 -1.26
N PHE A 34 -13.93 -0.62 -1.86
CA PHE A 34 -14.72 -0.05 -2.94
C PHE A 34 -14.70 -0.92 -4.20
N ILE A 35 -13.52 -1.45 -4.55
CA ILE A 35 -13.35 -2.35 -5.70
C ILE A 35 -14.14 -3.63 -5.49
N GLU A 36 -14.01 -4.26 -4.32
CA GLU A 36 -14.74 -5.50 -4.01
C GLU A 36 -16.27 -5.30 -4.01
N ALA A 37 -16.76 -4.17 -3.48
CA ALA A 37 -18.18 -3.84 -3.53
C ALA A 37 -18.66 -3.65 -4.98
N SER A 38 -17.91 -2.88 -5.78
CA SER A 38 -18.26 -2.61 -7.18
C SER A 38 -18.24 -3.88 -8.03
N MET A 39 -17.27 -4.77 -7.81
CA MET A 39 -17.22 -6.08 -8.48
C MET A 39 -18.47 -6.91 -8.19
N LYS A 40 -18.94 -6.89 -6.94
CA LYS A 40 -20.15 -7.61 -6.54
C LYS A 40 -21.40 -6.99 -7.19
N ASP A 41 -21.52 -5.67 -7.18
CA ASP A 41 -22.66 -4.96 -7.76
C ASP A 41 -22.78 -5.22 -9.26
N TRP A 42 -21.65 -5.27 -9.97
CA TRP A 42 -21.59 -5.44 -11.41
C TRP A 42 -21.37 -6.90 -11.85
N LYS A 43 -21.31 -7.83 -10.89
CA LYS A 43 -21.09 -9.27 -11.10
C LYS A 43 -19.83 -9.57 -11.94
N ILE A 44 -18.77 -8.80 -11.71
CA ILE A 44 -17.49 -8.99 -12.39
C ILE A 44 -16.72 -10.11 -11.67
N PRO A 45 -16.31 -11.19 -12.37
CA PRO A 45 -15.67 -12.34 -11.74
C PRO A 45 -14.23 -12.09 -11.29
N GLY A 46 -13.52 -11.18 -11.96
CA GLY A 46 -12.16 -10.79 -11.62
C GLY A 46 -11.69 -9.58 -12.40
N LEU A 47 -10.77 -8.81 -11.81
CA LEU A 47 -10.12 -7.65 -12.44
C LEU A 47 -8.75 -7.41 -11.81
N SER A 48 -7.88 -6.68 -12.51
CA SER A 48 -6.55 -6.28 -12.01
C SER A 48 -6.37 -4.77 -12.11
N ILE A 49 -5.87 -4.15 -11.04
CA ILE A 49 -5.65 -2.70 -10.95
C ILE A 49 -4.20 -2.41 -10.59
N ALA A 50 -3.61 -1.42 -11.26
CA ALA A 50 -2.35 -0.81 -10.89
C ALA A 50 -2.50 0.70 -10.78
N VAL A 51 -1.92 1.30 -9.73
CA VAL A 51 -1.89 2.75 -9.49
C VAL A 51 -0.46 3.24 -9.65
N VAL A 52 -0.27 4.25 -10.49
CA VAL A 52 1.03 4.88 -10.73
C VAL A 52 0.97 6.32 -10.24
N ALA A 53 1.89 6.68 -9.35
CA ALA A 53 2.07 8.05 -8.87
C ALA A 53 3.54 8.44 -9.05
N GLU A 54 3.79 9.65 -9.57
CA GLU A 54 5.15 10.16 -9.81
C GLU A 54 6.04 9.20 -10.63
N GLY A 55 5.45 8.52 -11.62
CA GLY A 55 6.15 7.54 -12.46
C GLY A 55 6.51 6.23 -11.75
N LYS A 56 6.06 6.02 -10.51
CA LYS A 56 6.26 4.77 -9.75
C LYS A 56 4.94 4.03 -9.54
N VAL A 57 4.98 2.71 -9.66
CA VAL A 57 3.84 1.87 -9.30
C VAL A 57 3.73 1.87 -7.77
N VAL A 58 2.66 2.47 -7.25
CA VAL A 58 2.37 2.55 -5.81
C VAL A 58 1.39 1.46 -5.35
N MET A 59 0.68 0.83 -6.28
CA MET A 59 -0.19 -0.31 -6.00
C MET A 59 -0.31 -1.18 -7.26
N ALA A 60 -0.34 -2.50 -7.09
CA ALA A 60 -0.68 -3.46 -8.13
C ALA A 60 -1.35 -4.66 -7.47
N LYS A 61 -2.61 -4.93 -7.79
CA LYS A 61 -3.40 -5.99 -7.14
C LYS A 61 -4.44 -6.58 -8.10
N GLY A 62 -4.56 -7.90 -8.06
CA GLY A 62 -5.63 -8.66 -8.70
C GLY A 62 -6.77 -8.94 -7.72
N TYR A 63 -7.99 -8.93 -8.21
CA TYR A 63 -9.22 -9.19 -7.47
C TYR A 63 -10.04 -10.26 -8.19
N GLY A 64 -10.76 -11.06 -7.41
CA GLY A 64 -11.62 -12.13 -7.93
C GLY A 64 -10.86 -13.35 -8.45
N VAL A 65 -11.43 -14.05 -9.43
CA VAL A 65 -10.96 -15.35 -9.91
C VAL A 65 -10.65 -15.34 -11.41
N ARG A 66 -9.73 -16.21 -11.83
CA ARG A 66 -9.29 -16.32 -13.24
C ARG A 66 -10.25 -17.12 -14.12
N THR A 67 -11.05 -18.01 -13.53
CA THR A 67 -11.93 -18.93 -14.27
C THR A 67 -13.29 -18.98 -13.59
N LEU A 68 -14.35 -18.80 -14.38
CA LEU A 68 -15.70 -19.19 -14.01
C LEU A 68 -15.90 -20.63 -14.48
N GLY A 69 -16.22 -21.52 -13.54
CA GLY A 69 -16.32 -22.96 -13.77
C GLY A 69 -17.30 -23.35 -14.86
#